data_AF-A0A5C6F4J6-F1
#
_entry.id   AF-A0A5C6F4J6-F1
#
_cell.length_a   1.000
_cell.length_b   1.000
_cell.length_c   1.000
_cell.angle_alpha   90.00
_cell.angle_beta   90.00
_cell.angle_gamma   90.00
#
_symmetry.space_group_name_H-M   'P 1'
#
loop_
_entity.id
_entity.type
_entity.pdbx_description
1 polymer ?
#
loop_
_entity_poly.entity_id
_entity_poly.type
_entity_poly.pdbx_seq_one_letter_code
_entity_poly.pdbx_strand_id
1 'polypeptide(L)'
;MAAQSKQKSNQQKPRQRELKFESIDEIATEVERLAAIPVETAGEFSYGQILEHLSRVLDVVAGQMPGPTVGLPMRMLARLIRPILLRKMSPGFKLPAGAQAILWPETEVDTQAGLSHFREAIDRFQNADTLPPHPFFGPMTRAKHEQLQCRHCELHLSLVHPAA
;
A
#
# COMPACT_ATOMS: atom_id res chain seq x y z
N MET A 1 18.42 5.06 46.04
CA MET A 1 18.25 4.21 44.84
C MET A 1 17.04 4.71 44.08
N ALA A 2 17.26 5.49 43.03
CA ALA A 2 16.18 6.11 42.26
C ALA A 2 15.67 5.14 41.19
N ALA A 3 14.37 4.86 41.23
CA ALA A 3 13.68 4.09 40.20
C ALA A 3 13.56 4.95 38.92
N GLN A 4 14.23 4.54 37.84
CA GLN A 4 14.02 5.11 36.51
C GLN A 4 12.68 4.62 35.97
N SER A 5 11.69 5.51 35.98
CA SER A 5 10.41 5.32 35.32
C SER A 5 10.61 5.37 33.80
N LYS A 6 10.36 4.24 33.12
CA LYS A 6 10.33 4.17 31.66
C LYS A 6 9.15 5.00 31.15
N GLN A 7 9.42 6.16 30.55
CA GLN A 7 8.43 6.90 29.77
C GLN A 7 7.99 6.01 28.59
N LYS A 8 6.74 5.54 28.65
CA LYS A 8 6.04 4.99 27.48
C LYS A 8 5.84 6.15 26.51
N SER A 9 6.50 6.12 25.34
CA SER A 9 6.25 7.08 24.27
C SER A 9 4.78 6.99 23.86
N ASN A 10 4.02 8.06 24.09
CA ASN A 10 2.65 8.17 23.62
C ASN A 10 2.68 8.39 22.10
N GLN A 11 2.72 7.32 21.30
CA GLN A 11 2.68 7.44 19.84
C GLN A 11 1.29 7.97 19.43
N GLN A 12 1.22 9.25 19.06
CA GLN A 12 0.05 9.81 18.39
C GLN A 12 -0.11 9.12 17.03
N LYS A 13 -1.35 8.77 16.67
CA LYS A 13 -1.65 8.20 15.36
C LYS A 13 -1.21 9.19 14.26
N PRO A 14 -0.58 8.72 13.18
CA PRO A 14 -0.23 9.58 12.05
C PRO A 14 -1.45 10.32 11.52
N ARG A 15 -1.26 11.59 11.15
CA ARG A 15 -2.31 12.40 10.52
C ARG A 15 -2.72 11.78 9.18
N GLN A 16 -4.01 11.49 9.02
CA GLN A 16 -4.58 10.97 7.79
C GLN A 16 -5.60 11.95 7.22
N ARG A 17 -5.58 12.16 5.90
CA ARG A 17 -6.67 12.83 5.17
C ARG A 17 -7.67 11.81 4.67
N GLU A 18 -8.92 12.21 4.54
CA GLU A 18 -9.96 11.33 4.01
C GLU A 18 -9.81 11.19 2.49
N LEU A 19 -9.71 9.94 2.03
CA LEU A 19 -9.67 9.58 0.61
C LEU A 19 -10.65 8.45 0.35
N LYS A 20 -11.29 8.53 -0.80
CA LYS A 20 -12.18 7.51 -1.32
C LYS A 20 -11.98 7.43 -2.83
N PHE A 21 -11.52 6.28 -3.31
CA PHE A 21 -11.40 5.97 -4.73
C PHE A 21 -12.45 4.94 -5.12
N GLU A 22 -13.08 5.14 -6.28
CA GLU A 22 -14.00 4.18 -6.91
C GLU A 22 -13.38 3.48 -8.12
N SER A 23 -12.24 3.96 -8.62
CA SER A 23 -11.54 3.40 -9.77
C SER A 23 -10.01 3.50 -9.67
N ILE A 24 -9.33 2.71 -10.50
CA ILE A 24 -7.87 2.77 -10.65
C ILE A 24 -7.43 4.11 -11.27
N ASP A 25 -8.22 4.67 -12.18
CA ASP A 25 -7.92 5.96 -12.83
C ASP A 25 -7.94 7.13 -11.84
N GLU A 26 -8.83 7.09 -10.84
CA GLU A 26 -8.83 8.08 -9.75
C GLU A 26 -7.57 8.00 -8.90
N ILE A 27 -7.04 6.79 -8.66
CA ILE A 27 -5.77 6.59 -7.96
C ILE A 27 -4.64 7.20 -8.78
N ALA A 28 -4.57 6.89 -10.08
CA ALA A 28 -3.55 7.42 -10.97
C ALA A 28 -3.58 8.94 -11.00
N THR A 29 -4.77 9.53 -11.16
CA THR A 29 -4.97 10.99 -11.16
C THR A 29 -4.46 11.63 -9.87
N GLU A 30 -4.77 11.04 -8.72
CA GLU A 30 -4.35 11.59 -7.43
C GLU A 30 -2.84 11.47 -7.21
N VAL A 31 -2.23 10.36 -7.62
CA VAL A 31 -0.78 10.17 -7.58
C VAL A 31 -0.07 11.21 -8.45
N GLU A 32 -0.55 11.42 -9.68
CA GLU A 32 -0.01 12.45 -10.58
C GLU A 32 -0.12 13.85 -9.97
N ARG A 33 -1.28 14.18 -9.42
CA ARG A 33 -1.53 15.48 -8.79
C ARG A 33 -0.59 15.74 -7.61
N LEU A 34 -0.39 14.75 -6.75
CA LEU A 34 0.51 14.86 -5.59
C LEU A 34 1.97 14.96 -6.02
N ALA A 35 2.39 14.25 -7.06
CA ALA A 35 3.76 14.31 -7.55
C ALA A 35 4.10 15.65 -8.25
N ALA A 36 3.08 16.38 -8.69
CA ALA A 36 3.23 17.68 -9.34
C ALA A 36 3.35 18.85 -8.35
N ILE A 37 3.17 18.62 -7.04
CA ILE A 37 3.19 19.66 -6.01
C ILE A 37 4.13 19.28 -4.87
N PRO A 38 4.59 20.26 -4.07
CA PRO A 38 5.25 19.95 -2.80
C PRO A 38 4.30 19.17 -1.87
N VAL A 39 4.83 18.11 -1.25
CA VAL A 39 4.08 17.25 -0.31
C VAL A 39 4.90 16.93 0.93
N GLU A 40 4.19 16.65 2.01
CA GLU A 40 4.72 16.11 3.26
C GLU A 40 4.02 14.79 3.58
N THR A 41 4.74 13.85 4.21
CA THR A 41 4.15 12.58 4.65
C THR A 41 4.00 12.51 6.17
N ALA A 42 2.86 11.99 6.61
CA ALA A 42 2.63 11.63 8.00
C ALA A 42 3.09 10.19 8.23
N GLY A 43 4.23 9.99 8.88
CA GLY A 43 4.77 8.66 9.19
C GLY A 43 6.27 8.58 8.94
N GLU A 44 6.76 7.36 8.72
CA GLU A 44 8.20 7.08 8.55
C GLU A 44 8.64 7.02 7.09
N PHE A 45 7.70 6.93 6.15
CA PHE A 45 7.99 6.74 4.73
C PHE A 45 7.81 8.04 3.94
N SER A 46 8.78 8.34 3.07
CA SER A 46 8.67 9.43 2.10
C SER A 46 7.64 9.11 1.02
N TYR A 47 7.23 10.13 0.25
CA TYR A 47 6.22 9.93 -0.79
C TYR A 47 6.73 8.98 -1.89
N GLY A 48 7.99 9.11 -2.31
CA GLY A 48 8.61 8.18 -3.26
C GLY A 48 8.63 6.73 -2.75
N GLN A 49 8.88 6.51 -1.45
CA GLN A 49 8.81 5.16 -0.86
C GLN A 49 7.38 4.61 -0.81
N ILE A 50 6.38 5.45 -0.56
CA ILE A 50 4.97 5.06 -0.64
C ILE A 50 4.60 4.66 -2.08
N LEU A 51 5.03 5.43 -3.08
CA LEU A 51 4.78 5.09 -4.49
C LEU A 51 5.43 3.75 -4.84
N GLU A 52 6.71 3.58 -4.50
CA GLU A 52 7.42 2.32 -4.71
C GLU A 52 6.72 1.12 -4.04
N HIS A 53 6.21 1.30 -2.81
CA HIS A 53 5.43 0.27 -2.13
C HIS A 53 4.18 -0.12 -2.93
N LEU A 54 3.41 0.86 -3.40
CA LEU A 54 2.21 0.62 -4.20
C LEU A 54 2.55 -0.07 -5.52
N SER A 55 3.63 0.35 -6.19
CA SER A 55 4.13 -0.26 -7.42
C SER A 55 4.49 -1.73 -7.23
N ARG A 56 5.25 -2.06 -6.19
CA ARG A 56 5.62 -3.45 -5.87
C ARG A 56 4.41 -4.32 -5.57
N VAL A 57 3.41 -3.79 -4.87
CA VAL A 57 2.17 -4.53 -4.63
C VAL A 57 1.44 -4.81 -5.94
N LEU A 58 1.36 -3.84 -6.85
CA LEU A 58 0.79 -4.00 -8.18
C LEU A 58 1.56 -5.04 -9.02
N ASP A 59 2.89 -4.97 -9.03
CA ASP A 59 3.74 -5.95 -9.73
C ASP A 59 3.56 -7.36 -9.18
N VAL A 60 3.46 -7.52 -7.86
CA VAL A 60 3.19 -8.81 -7.23
C VAL A 60 1.84 -9.38 -7.66
N VAL A 61 0.78 -8.55 -7.67
CA VAL A 61 -0.55 -9.05 -8.07
C VAL A 61 -0.68 -9.24 -9.59
N ALA A 62 0.13 -8.54 -10.39
CA ALA A 62 0.25 -8.73 -11.83
C ALA A 62 1.22 -9.86 -12.22
N GLY A 63 1.87 -10.51 -11.25
CA GLY A 63 2.80 -11.63 -11.48
C GLY A 63 4.16 -11.22 -12.03
N GLN A 64 4.52 -9.94 -11.99
CA GLN A 64 5.82 -9.42 -12.41
C GLN A 64 6.91 -9.60 -11.34
N MET A 65 6.49 -9.71 -10.07
CA MET A 65 7.38 -9.91 -8.93
C MET A 65 6.88 -11.06 -8.05
N PRO A 66 7.76 -11.90 -7.49
CA PRO A 66 7.34 -12.88 -6.50
C PRO A 66 6.81 -12.20 -5.24
N GLY A 67 5.58 -12.54 -4.85
CA GLY A 67 5.00 -12.07 -3.59
C GLY A 67 5.54 -12.82 -2.36
N PRO A 68 5.24 -12.32 -1.15
CA PRO A 68 5.62 -13.01 0.08
C PRO A 68 4.97 -14.38 0.22
N THR A 69 5.70 -15.33 0.79
CA THR A 69 5.16 -16.66 1.12
C THR A 69 4.14 -16.57 2.24
N VAL A 70 2.86 -16.83 1.91
CA VAL A 70 1.76 -16.83 2.88
C VAL A 70 1.41 -18.26 3.29
N GLY A 71 1.65 -18.61 4.55
CA GLY A 71 1.30 -19.93 5.11
C GLY A 71 -0.20 -20.20 5.17
N LEU A 72 -0.59 -21.48 5.23
CA LEU A 72 -1.98 -21.92 5.20
C LEU A 72 -2.90 -21.26 6.26
N PRO A 73 -2.50 -21.13 7.55
CA PRO A 73 -3.34 -20.47 8.54
C PRO A 73 -3.66 -19.03 8.18
N MET A 74 -2.66 -18.31 7.64
CA MET A 74 -2.83 -16.94 7.22
C MET A 74 -3.72 -16.82 5.98
N ARG A 75 -3.64 -17.77 5.03
CA ARG A 75 -4.57 -17.85 3.89
C ARG A 75 -6.01 -18.12 4.33
N MET A 76 -6.22 -18.90 5.40
CA MET A 76 -7.55 -19.11 5.97
C MET A 76 -8.08 -17.84 6.62
N LEU A 77 -7.26 -17.15 7.41
CA LEU A 77 -7.62 -15.86 8.01
C LEU A 77 -7.94 -14.82 6.93
N ALA A 78 -7.14 -14.76 5.86
CA ALA A 78 -7.35 -13.87 4.73
C ALA A 78 -8.76 -13.98 4.14
N ARG A 79 -9.29 -15.21 4.00
CA ARG A 79 -10.66 -15.42 3.49
C ARG A 79 -11.72 -14.83 4.41
N LEU A 80 -11.50 -14.88 5.72
CA LEU A 80 -12.43 -14.35 6.72
C LEU A 80 -12.41 -12.81 6.76
N ILE A 81 -11.24 -12.20 6.63
CA ILE A 81 -11.08 -10.73 6.73
C ILE A 81 -11.22 -10.01 5.38
N ARG A 82 -11.22 -10.73 4.26
CA ARG A 82 -11.40 -10.16 2.91
C ARG A 82 -12.58 -9.17 2.78
N PRO A 83 -13.83 -9.49 3.19
CA PRO A 83 -14.93 -8.54 3.04
C PRO A 83 -14.71 -7.25 3.84
N ILE A 84 -14.00 -7.33 4.98
CA ILE A 84 -13.66 -6.16 5.79
C ILE A 84 -12.64 -5.30 5.04
N LEU A 85 -11.59 -5.91 4.51
CA LEU A 85 -10.52 -5.22 3.80
C LEU A 85 -10.97 -4.63 2.46
N LEU A 86 -11.95 -5.24 1.79
CA LEU A 86 -12.58 -4.68 0.59
C LEU A 86 -13.47 -3.46 0.90
N ARG A 87 -13.95 -3.31 2.14
CA ARG A 87 -14.74 -2.17 2.57
C ARG A 87 -13.87 -1.00 3.05
N LYS A 88 -12.84 -1.28 3.84
CA LYS A 88 -11.89 -0.31 4.34
C LYS A 88 -10.62 -1.00 4.83
N MET A 89 -9.46 -0.50 4.40
CA MET A 89 -8.18 -0.92 4.97
C MET A 89 -7.81 0.02 6.11
N SER A 90 -7.50 -0.55 7.28
CA SER A 90 -7.10 0.23 8.47
C SER A 90 -5.61 0.03 8.73
N PRO A 91 -4.90 1.05 9.24
CA PRO A 91 -3.53 0.88 9.68
C PRO A 91 -3.45 -0.10 10.86
N GLY A 92 -2.29 -0.75 11.03
CA GLY A 92 -2.01 -1.63 12.17
C GLY A 92 -1.81 -3.10 11.83
N PHE A 93 -1.95 -3.50 10.56
CA PHE A 93 -1.50 -4.81 10.12
C PHE A 93 0.02 -4.81 9.97
N LYS A 94 0.71 -5.51 10.87
CA LYS A 94 2.16 -5.69 10.77
C LYS A 94 2.47 -6.84 9.83
N LEU A 95 3.12 -6.54 8.72
CA LEU A 95 3.65 -7.56 7.82
C LEU A 95 4.77 -8.35 8.54
N PRO A 96 4.86 -9.68 8.33
CA PRO A 96 6.06 -10.42 8.71
C PRO A 96 7.31 -9.80 8.06
N ALA A 97 8.47 -9.86 8.72
CA ALA A 97 9.69 -9.18 8.26
C ALA A 97 10.07 -9.51 6.81
N GLY A 98 9.94 -10.77 6.38
CA GLY A 98 10.19 -11.16 4.99
C GLY A 98 9.22 -10.54 3.98
N ALA A 99 7.96 -10.29 4.36
CA ALA A 99 7.01 -9.60 3.51
C ALA A 99 7.26 -8.08 3.47
N GLN A 100 7.72 -7.51 4.58
CA GLN A 100 8.14 -6.11 4.64
C GLN A 100 9.31 -5.86 3.68
N ALA A 101 10.34 -6.70 3.68
CA ALA A 101 11.52 -6.55 2.81
C ALA A 101 11.19 -6.65 1.31
N ILE A 102 10.18 -7.45 0.95
CA ILE A 102 9.72 -7.53 -0.45
C ILE A 102 8.95 -6.26 -0.83
N LEU A 103 7.97 -5.88 0.00
CA LEU A 103 6.97 -4.88 -0.39
C LEU A 103 7.37 -3.44 -0.10
N TRP A 104 8.35 -3.19 0.76
CA TRP A 104 8.84 -1.85 1.08
C TRP A 104 10.28 -1.66 0.64
N PRO A 105 10.63 -0.49 0.06
CA PRO A 105 12.03 -0.16 -0.20
C PRO A 105 12.80 0.03 1.11
N GLU A 106 14.04 -0.46 1.15
CA GLU A 106 14.94 -0.28 2.31
C GLU A 106 15.59 1.11 2.32
N THR A 107 15.75 1.72 1.14
CA THR A 107 16.37 3.03 0.98
C THR A 107 15.33 4.09 0.66
N GLU A 108 15.73 5.35 0.77
CA GLU A 108 14.96 6.44 0.18
C GLU A 108 14.77 6.22 -1.32
N VAL A 109 13.62 6.69 -1.81
CA VAL A 109 13.24 6.61 -3.23
C VAL A 109 12.84 8.01 -3.67
N ASP A 110 13.46 8.49 -4.74
CA ASP A 110 13.07 9.75 -5.35
C ASP A 110 11.61 9.68 -5.83
N THR A 111 10.86 10.78 -5.66
CA THR A 111 9.42 10.80 -5.99
C THR A 111 9.18 10.54 -7.47
N GLN A 112 10.01 11.05 -8.37
CA GLN A 112 9.84 10.83 -9.83
C GLN A 112 10.20 9.40 -10.23
N ALA A 113 11.19 8.79 -9.56
CA ALA A 113 11.49 7.38 -9.75
C ALA A 113 10.32 6.48 -9.30
N GLY A 114 9.78 6.72 -8.10
CA GLY A 114 8.61 6.00 -7.59
C GLY A 114 7.37 6.20 -8.46
N LEU A 115 7.13 7.42 -8.96
CA LEU A 115 6.04 7.73 -9.88
C LEU A 115 6.17 7.00 -11.22
N SER A 116 7.37 6.96 -11.79
CA SER A 116 7.63 6.27 -13.05
C SER A 116 7.33 4.78 -12.92
N HIS A 117 7.80 4.14 -11.85
CA HIS A 117 7.48 2.75 -11.57
C HIS A 117 5.98 2.54 -11.34
N PHE A 118 5.31 3.45 -10.62
CA PHE A 118 3.87 3.35 -10.38
C PHE A 118 3.05 3.39 -11.68
N ARG A 119 3.41 4.27 -12.63
CA ARG A 119 2.78 4.34 -13.96
C ARG A 119 2.90 3.03 -14.73
N GLU A 120 4.08 2.42 -14.71
CA GLU A 120 4.27 1.13 -15.38
C GLU A 120 3.48 0.02 -14.70
N ALA A 121 3.51 -0.04 -13.37
CA ALA A 121 2.84 -1.07 -12.60
C ALA A 121 1.30 -0.98 -12.74
N ILE A 122 0.74 0.23 -12.75
CA ILE A 122 -0.70 0.42 -12.92
C ILE A 122 -1.15 0.07 -14.35
N ASP A 123 -0.36 0.45 -15.37
CA ASP A 123 -0.62 0.11 -16.77
C ASP A 123 -0.61 -1.40 -16.98
N ARG A 124 0.41 -2.11 -16.46
CA ARG A 124 0.46 -3.58 -16.49
C ARG A 124 -0.76 -4.20 -15.80
N PHE A 125 -1.14 -3.70 -14.64
CA PHE A 125 -2.28 -4.22 -13.88
C PHE A 125 -3.60 -4.04 -14.64
N GLN A 126 -3.82 -2.87 -15.25
CA GLN A 126 -5.05 -2.57 -16.00
C GLN A 126 -5.14 -3.39 -17.29
N ASN A 127 -4.03 -3.52 -18.02
CA ASN A 127 -3.97 -4.20 -19.32
C ASN A 127 -3.76 -5.71 -19.23
N ALA A 128 -3.53 -6.29 -18.04
CA ALA A 128 -3.36 -7.74 -17.90
C ALA A 128 -4.66 -8.51 -18.20
N ASP A 129 -4.67 -9.32 -19.26
CA ASP A 129 -5.83 -10.17 -19.62
C ASP A 129 -6.30 -11.05 -18.47
N THR A 130 -5.35 -11.60 -17.70
CA THR A 130 -5.61 -12.41 -16.51
C THR A 130 -4.65 -12.04 -15.40
N LEU A 131 -5.12 -12.14 -14.15
CA LEU A 131 -4.28 -11.99 -12.97
C LEU A 131 -4.04 -13.36 -12.32
N PRO A 132 -2.81 -13.65 -11.85
CA PRO A 132 -2.57 -14.84 -11.06
C PRO A 132 -3.37 -14.81 -9.74
N PRO A 133 -3.54 -15.94 -9.04
CA PRO A 133 -4.14 -15.96 -7.73
C PRO A 133 -3.41 -15.00 -6.77
N HIS A 134 -4.16 -14.15 -6.07
CA HIS A 134 -3.59 -13.20 -5.13
C HIS A 134 -2.80 -13.94 -4.03
N PRO A 135 -1.56 -13.54 -3.69
CA PRO A 135 -0.71 -14.28 -2.73
C PRO A 135 -1.38 -14.54 -1.36
N PHE A 136 -2.10 -13.52 -0.86
CA PHE A 136 -2.85 -13.58 0.39
C PHE A 136 -4.29 -14.13 0.25
N PHE A 137 -5.09 -13.61 -0.70
CA PHE A 137 -6.52 -13.94 -0.80
C PHE A 137 -6.87 -15.10 -1.75
N GLY A 138 -5.89 -15.64 -2.49
CA GLY A 138 -6.12 -16.65 -3.52
C GLY A 138 -6.91 -16.10 -4.71
N PRO A 139 -7.76 -16.90 -5.37
CA PRO A 139 -8.53 -16.47 -6.53
C PRO A 139 -9.43 -15.26 -6.24
N MET A 140 -9.37 -14.27 -7.12
CA MET A 140 -10.17 -13.05 -7.04
C MET A 140 -10.63 -12.64 -8.45
N THR A 141 -11.83 -12.07 -8.53
CA THR A 141 -12.29 -11.40 -9.76
C THR A 141 -11.56 -10.09 -9.94
N ARG A 142 -11.48 -9.59 -11.19
CA ARG A 142 -10.89 -8.27 -11.52
C ARG A 142 -11.46 -7.15 -10.65
N ALA A 143 -12.79 -7.02 -10.59
CA ALA A 143 -13.45 -6.00 -9.78
C ALA A 143 -13.08 -6.05 -8.27
N LYS A 144 -12.88 -7.25 -7.71
CA LYS A 144 -12.45 -7.39 -6.31
C LYS A 144 -10.96 -7.02 -6.14
N HIS A 145 -10.13 -7.25 -7.14
CA HIS A 145 -8.74 -6.77 -7.15
C HIS A 145 -8.72 -5.24 -7.19
N GLU A 146 -9.45 -4.62 -8.11
CA GLU A 146 -9.52 -3.17 -8.24
C GLU A 146 -10.02 -2.50 -6.96
N GLN A 147 -11.09 -3.04 -6.37
CA GLN A 147 -11.61 -2.55 -5.10
C GLN A 147 -10.56 -2.66 -3.98
N LEU A 148 -9.81 -3.76 -3.93
CA LEU A 148 -8.73 -3.94 -2.95
C LEU A 148 -7.62 -2.90 -3.15
N GLN A 149 -7.21 -2.65 -4.40
CA GLN A 149 -6.20 -1.63 -4.71
C GLN A 149 -6.69 -0.23 -4.33
N CYS A 150 -7.97 0.09 -4.55
CA CYS A 150 -8.56 1.34 -4.07
C CYS A 150 -8.42 1.48 -2.54
N ARG A 151 -8.81 0.47 -1.76
CA ARG A 151 -8.71 0.53 -0.28
C ARG A 151 -7.27 0.62 0.21
N HIS A 152 -6.36 -0.08 -0.47
CA HIS A 152 -4.93 -0.08 -0.15
C HIS A 152 -4.29 1.27 -0.46
N CYS A 153 -4.58 1.84 -1.63
CA CYS A 153 -4.10 3.17 -2.01
C CYS A 153 -4.68 4.27 -1.11
N GLU A 154 -5.96 4.20 -0.74
CA GLU A 154 -6.55 5.13 0.25
C GLU A 154 -5.78 5.14 1.55
N LEU A 155 -5.44 3.96 2.09
CA LEU A 155 -4.68 3.85 3.34
C LEU A 155 -3.34 4.57 3.24
N HIS A 156 -2.57 4.34 2.17
CA HIS A 156 -1.22 4.92 2.04
C HIS A 156 -1.23 6.38 1.59
N LEU A 157 -2.04 6.73 0.60
CA LEU A 157 -2.13 8.10 0.09
C LEU A 157 -2.81 9.05 1.09
N SER A 158 -3.57 8.53 2.07
CA SER A 158 -4.10 9.33 3.19
C SER A 158 -3.00 9.93 4.06
N LEU A 159 -1.79 9.36 4.03
CA LEU A 159 -0.64 9.85 4.78
C LEU A 159 0.12 10.96 4.03
N VAL A 160 -0.16 11.18 2.75
CA VAL A 160 0.50 12.21 1.94
C VAL A 160 -0.36 13.46 1.93
N HIS A 161 0.21 14.60 2.33
CA HIS A 161 -0.47 15.89 2.43
C HIS A 161 0.21 16.89 1.51
N PRO A 162 -0.52 17.73 0.75
CA PRO A 162 0.07 18.92 0.12
C PRO A 162 0.80 19.75 1.18
N ALA A 163 2.05 20.14 0.89
CA ALA A 163 2.75 21.09 1.74
C ALA A 163 2.07 22.47 1.65
N ALA A 164 2.05 23.19 2.76
CA ALA A 164 1.43 24.51 2.86
C ALA A 164 2.23 25.61 2.16
#